data_AF-A0AAP2Z3M7-F1
#
_entry.id   AF-A0AAP2Z3M7-F1
#
_cell.length_a   1.000
_cell.length_b   1.000
_cell.length_c   1.000
_cell.angle_alpha   90.00
_cell.angle_beta   90.00
_cell.angle_gamma   90.00
#
_symmetry.space_group_name_H-M   'P 1'
#
loop_
_entity.id
_entity.type
_entity.pdbx_description
1 polymer ?
#
loop_
_entity_poly.entity_id
_entity_poly.type
_entity_poly.pdbx_seq_one_letter_code
_entity_poly.pdbx_strand_id
1 'polypeptide(L)'
;MAGCLSDGTTSSTWQEYEDVELEPQEYPEKPASFSPESVAEFVADHEEVTRYNPILERYESADRKPINISISCESWTELHADEEYYISGFCSGSTTSVRKNSESKTVGELGINPFFYIVSDSQTIRIEEGDRTSRNAIYGDDDDASTATGFRIVNFHDTSQTLDIELVYRGDSDDEHAVEDTYSLPRRSWLFVQSVVARKGDYESIVTLGNETNSYMWQIDTLDPSYGSNIYITPAGEIEFVAPTGGPDFLR
;
A
#
# COMPACT_ATOMS: atom_id res chain seq x y z
N MET A 1 -50.23 -24.49 48.64
CA MET A 1 -48.76 -24.56 48.51
C MET A 1 -48.45 -24.96 47.08
N ALA A 2 -48.12 -24.00 46.22
CA ALA A 2 -47.63 -24.24 44.87
C ALA A 2 -46.51 -23.23 44.64
N GLY A 3 -45.34 -23.75 44.26
CA GLY A 3 -44.04 -23.09 44.35
C GLY A 3 -43.86 -21.94 43.38
N CYS A 4 -43.01 -21.01 43.81
CA CYS A 4 -42.48 -19.91 43.02
C CYS A 4 -41.72 -20.46 41.82
N LEU A 5 -42.01 -19.93 40.63
CA LEU A 5 -41.14 -20.00 39.47
C LEU A 5 -39.89 -19.18 39.80
N SER A 6 -38.75 -19.86 39.89
CA SER A 6 -37.45 -19.21 39.94
C SER A 6 -37.18 -18.56 38.60
N ASP A 7 -37.04 -17.24 38.58
CA ASP A 7 -36.42 -16.50 37.48
C ASP A 7 -35.00 -17.04 37.28
N GLY A 8 -34.85 -17.89 36.26
CA GLY A 8 -33.58 -18.37 35.78
C GLY A 8 -32.84 -17.22 35.13
N THR A 9 -31.85 -16.72 35.86
CA THR A 9 -30.78 -15.82 35.47
C THR A 9 -30.42 -15.99 33.99
N THR A 10 -30.66 -14.96 33.17
CA THR A 10 -29.99 -14.80 31.88
C THR A 10 -28.51 -14.57 32.18
N SER A 11 -27.77 -15.68 32.30
CA SER A 11 -26.32 -15.68 32.34
C SER A 11 -25.83 -15.03 31.06
N SER A 12 -25.35 -13.79 31.16
CA SER A 12 -24.76 -13.09 30.04
C SER A 12 -23.49 -13.82 29.63
N THR A 13 -23.51 -14.39 28.43
CA THR A 13 -22.45 -15.16 27.75
C THR A 13 -21.18 -14.36 27.40
N TRP A 14 -20.86 -13.36 28.23
CA TRP A 14 -19.62 -12.59 28.18
C TRP A 14 -18.52 -13.16 29.08
N GLN A 15 -18.87 -14.01 30.04
CA GLN A 15 -17.99 -14.42 31.14
C GLN A 15 -16.88 -15.42 30.77
N GLU A 16 -16.87 -15.99 29.55
CA GLU A 16 -15.80 -16.91 29.14
C GLU A 16 -14.69 -16.23 28.32
N TYR A 17 -14.85 -14.94 28.01
CA TYR A 17 -13.82 -14.09 27.41
C TYR A 17 -13.47 -12.98 28.42
N GLU A 18 -12.98 -13.38 29.58
CA GLU A 18 -12.44 -12.47 30.61
C GLU A 18 -11.24 -11.69 30.05
N ASP A 19 -11.37 -10.36 30.11
CA ASP A 19 -10.34 -9.35 30.36
C ASP A 19 -9.17 -9.16 29.38
N VAL A 20 -9.43 -9.16 28.07
CA VAL A 20 -8.60 -8.36 27.15
C VAL A 20 -9.43 -7.18 26.68
N GLU A 21 -9.33 -6.07 27.40
CA GLU A 21 -9.77 -4.77 26.92
C GLU A 21 -8.73 -4.30 25.90
N LEU A 22 -9.13 -4.20 24.64
CA LEU A 22 -8.30 -3.64 23.61
C LEU A 22 -8.44 -2.12 23.69
N GLU A 23 -7.32 -1.43 23.81
CA GLU A 23 -7.26 0.02 23.92
C GLU A 23 -6.74 0.63 22.62
N PRO A 24 -7.13 1.86 22.28
CA PRO A 24 -6.50 2.61 21.20
C PRO A 24 -4.99 2.70 21.41
N GLN A 25 -4.24 2.54 20.33
CA GLN A 25 -2.79 2.69 20.33
C GLN A 25 -2.40 4.15 20.10
N GLU A 26 -1.35 4.60 20.77
CA GLU A 26 -0.77 5.92 20.55
C GLU A 26 0.09 5.91 19.28
N TYR A 27 0.06 7.01 18.52
CA TYR A 27 0.91 7.18 17.35
C TYR A 27 2.38 7.30 17.77
N PRO A 28 3.33 6.68 17.04
CA PRO A 28 4.75 6.83 17.33
C PRO A 28 5.18 8.28 17.11
N GLU A 29 6.17 8.72 17.89
CA GLU A 29 6.86 9.98 17.63
C GLU A 29 7.78 9.84 16.41
N LYS A 30 7.98 10.95 15.67
CA LYS A 30 8.98 10.98 14.61
C LYS A 30 10.37 10.65 15.17
N PRO A 31 11.22 9.96 14.40
CA PRO A 31 12.55 9.61 14.87
C PRO A 31 13.38 10.88 15.06
N ALA A 32 14.10 10.98 16.18
CA ALA A 32 14.96 12.14 16.46
C ALA A 32 16.13 12.31 15.48
N SER A 33 16.47 11.24 14.76
CA SER A 33 17.45 11.24 13.68
C SER A 33 16.85 10.50 12.49
N PHE A 34 16.93 11.12 11.31
CA PHE A 34 16.38 10.57 10.08
C PHE A 34 17.45 9.74 9.38
N SER A 35 17.20 8.44 9.27
CA SER A 35 17.88 7.52 8.37
C SER A 35 16.83 6.74 7.58
N PRO A 36 17.17 6.13 6.44
CA PRO A 36 16.22 5.29 5.69
C PRO A 36 15.53 4.24 6.55
N GLU A 37 16.29 3.61 7.46
CA GLU A 37 15.79 2.57 8.36
C GLU A 37 14.89 3.15 9.46
N SER A 38 15.31 4.23 10.12
CA SER A 38 14.51 4.82 11.21
C SER A 38 13.20 5.41 10.71
N VAL A 39 13.18 5.96 9.49
CA VAL A 39 11.98 6.52 8.87
C VAL A 39 11.05 5.39 8.40
N ALA A 40 11.58 4.32 7.83
CA ALA A 40 10.78 3.15 7.47
C ALA A 40 10.15 2.48 8.71
N GLU A 41 10.90 2.31 9.79
CA GLU A 41 10.38 1.78 11.06
C GLU A 41 9.26 2.68 11.61
N PHE A 42 9.49 4.00 11.65
CA PHE A 42 8.46 4.97 12.04
C PHE A 42 7.18 4.85 11.19
N VAL A 43 7.30 4.73 9.87
CA VAL A 43 6.12 4.61 8.99
C VAL A 43 5.39 3.30 9.20
N ALA A 44 6.10 2.19 9.42
CA ALA A 44 5.49 0.89 9.70
C ALA A 44 4.64 0.97 10.98
N ASP A 45 5.23 1.43 12.08
CA ASP A 45 4.53 1.61 13.37
C ASP A 45 3.36 2.59 13.25
N HIS A 46 3.56 3.70 12.52
CA HIS A 46 2.52 4.70 12.31
C HIS A 46 1.34 4.12 11.51
N GLU A 47 1.61 3.29 10.50
CA GLU A 47 0.55 2.64 9.71
C GLU A 47 -0.17 1.56 10.52
N GLU A 48 0.52 0.81 11.40
CA GLU A 48 -0.12 -0.14 12.32
C GLU A 48 -1.20 0.57 13.14
N VAL A 49 -0.86 1.69 13.78
CA VAL A 49 -1.79 2.50 14.58
C VAL A 49 -2.90 3.08 13.71
N THR A 50 -2.57 3.61 12.52
CA THR A 50 -3.51 4.18 11.55
C THR A 50 -4.57 3.16 11.12
N ARG A 51 -4.24 1.87 11.07
CA ARG A 51 -5.18 0.80 10.70
C ARG A 51 -5.87 0.19 11.92
N TYR A 52 -5.18 0.09 13.05
CA TYR A 52 -5.68 -0.53 14.28
C TYR A 52 -6.83 0.27 14.89
N ASN A 53 -6.60 1.56 15.14
CA ASN A 53 -7.55 2.40 15.89
C ASN A 53 -8.93 2.46 15.22
N PRO A 54 -9.05 2.69 13.89
CA PRO A 54 -10.36 2.69 13.23
C PRO A 54 -11.07 1.33 13.26
N ILE A 55 -10.36 0.21 13.34
CA ILE A 55 -10.98 -1.12 13.45
C ILE A 55 -11.56 -1.30 14.84
N LEU A 56 -10.83 -0.89 15.89
CA LEU A 56 -11.30 -0.92 17.27
C LEU A 56 -12.59 -0.08 17.42
N GLU A 57 -12.58 1.17 16.95
CA GLU A 57 -13.75 2.06 16.97
C GLU A 57 -14.96 1.47 16.21
N ARG A 58 -14.72 0.80 15.08
CA ARG A 58 -15.77 0.12 14.31
C ARG A 58 -16.39 -1.05 15.08
N TYR A 59 -15.62 -1.76 15.89
CA TYR A 59 -16.19 -2.85 16.70
C TYR A 59 -17.05 -2.32 17.84
N GLU A 60 -16.58 -1.29 18.54
CA GLU A 60 -17.33 -0.62 19.60
C GLU A 60 -18.68 -0.11 19.11
N SER A 61 -18.71 0.52 17.92
CA SER A 61 -19.93 1.04 17.31
C SER A 61 -20.86 -0.04 16.72
N ALA A 62 -20.36 -1.25 16.44
CA ALA A 62 -21.11 -2.32 15.77
C ALA A 62 -21.72 -3.39 16.72
N ASP A 63 -21.81 -3.11 18.04
CA ASP A 63 -22.22 -4.09 19.05
C ASP A 63 -21.40 -5.41 18.96
N ARG A 64 -20.10 -5.29 18.65
CA ARG A 64 -19.15 -6.41 18.64
C ARG A 64 -18.11 -6.18 19.72
N LYS A 65 -17.79 -7.22 20.50
CA LYS A 65 -16.64 -7.20 21.39
C LYS A 65 -15.43 -7.70 20.61
N PRO A 66 -14.40 -6.87 20.40
CA PRO A 66 -13.16 -7.35 19.82
C PRO A 66 -12.47 -8.28 20.82
N ILE A 67 -11.90 -9.37 20.33
CA ILE A 67 -11.09 -10.32 21.11
C ILE A 67 -9.61 -10.10 20.79
N ASN A 68 -9.29 -9.87 19.52
CA ASN A 68 -7.94 -9.61 19.06
C ASN A 68 -7.98 -8.79 17.76
N ILE A 69 -7.07 -7.84 17.64
CA ILE A 69 -6.75 -7.14 16.41
C ILE A 69 -5.22 -7.24 16.29
N SER A 70 -4.76 -7.98 15.29
CA SER A 70 -3.34 -8.14 14.99
C SER A 70 -3.09 -7.50 13.63
N ILE A 71 -2.25 -6.47 13.60
CA ILE A 71 -1.78 -5.83 12.39
C ILE A 71 -0.27 -5.84 12.47
N SER A 72 0.38 -6.18 11.37
CA SER A 72 1.83 -6.04 11.22
C SER A 72 2.08 -5.37 9.89
N CYS A 73 2.85 -4.28 9.92
CA CYS A 73 3.22 -3.54 8.73
C CYS A 73 4.72 -3.66 8.47
N GLU A 74 5.06 -3.80 7.20
CA GLU A 74 6.44 -3.74 6.72
C GLU A 74 6.57 -2.53 5.80
N SER A 75 7.66 -1.80 5.90
CA SER A 75 7.93 -0.65 5.04
C SER A 75 9.42 -0.53 4.73
N TRP A 76 9.74 0.18 3.64
CA TRP A 76 11.11 0.45 3.22
C TRP A 76 11.19 1.79 2.48
N THR A 77 12.39 2.36 2.48
CA THR A 77 12.67 3.57 1.69
C THR A 77 12.88 3.19 0.24
N GLU A 78 12.09 3.79 -0.65
CA GLU A 78 12.19 3.66 -2.11
C GLU A 78 13.18 4.68 -2.67
N LEU A 79 13.14 5.91 -2.15
CA LEU A 79 13.97 7.03 -2.57
C LEU A 79 14.21 7.98 -1.38
N HIS A 80 15.38 8.61 -1.38
CA HIS A 80 15.68 9.76 -0.53
C HIS A 80 16.20 10.90 -1.42
N ALA A 81 15.44 11.98 -1.50
CA ALA A 81 15.71 13.16 -2.33
C ALA A 81 15.30 14.42 -1.56
N ASP A 82 16.10 15.48 -1.63
CA ASP A 82 15.80 16.80 -1.03
C ASP A 82 15.30 16.76 0.44
N GLU A 83 15.96 15.95 1.29
CA GLU A 83 15.62 15.75 2.71
C GLU A 83 14.27 15.04 2.95
N GLU A 84 13.66 14.50 1.90
CA GLU A 84 12.41 13.74 1.92
C GLU A 84 12.64 12.25 1.67
N TYR A 85 12.05 11.43 2.52
CA TYR A 85 12.06 9.98 2.42
C TYR A 85 10.74 9.51 1.82
N TYR A 86 10.83 8.85 0.67
CA TYR A 86 9.71 8.23 -0.01
C TYR A 86 9.63 6.79 0.47
N ILE A 87 8.60 6.50 1.26
CA ILE A 87 8.41 5.20 1.89
C ILE A 87 7.25 4.49 1.21
N SER A 88 7.42 3.20 0.92
CA SER A 88 6.31 2.32 0.58
C SER A 88 6.27 1.12 1.52
N GLY A 89 5.12 0.45 1.58
CA GLY A 89 4.96 -0.71 2.42
C GLY A 89 3.59 -1.35 2.28
N PHE A 90 3.39 -2.41 3.05
CA PHE A 90 2.12 -3.12 3.13
C PHE A 90 1.89 -3.57 4.57
N CYS A 91 0.64 -3.87 4.87
CA CYS A 91 0.27 -4.47 6.14
C CYS A 91 -0.42 -5.80 5.88
N SER A 92 -0.28 -6.70 6.84
CA SER A 92 -1.09 -7.89 6.94
C SER A 92 -1.69 -7.95 8.33
N GLY A 93 -2.78 -8.70 8.49
CA GLY A 93 -3.38 -8.80 9.80
C GLY A 93 -4.58 -9.72 9.86
N SER A 94 -5.09 -9.84 11.07
CA SER A 94 -6.33 -10.55 11.34
C SER A 94 -7.08 -9.91 12.48
N THR A 95 -8.37 -10.13 12.48
CA THR A 95 -9.28 -9.66 13.52
C THR A 95 -10.11 -10.82 14.01
N THR A 96 -10.36 -10.85 15.32
CA THR A 96 -11.30 -11.77 15.95
C THR A 96 -12.25 -10.98 16.81
N SER A 97 -13.56 -11.19 16.62
CA SER A 97 -14.60 -10.53 17.40
C SER A 97 -15.76 -11.47 17.70
N VAL A 98 -16.56 -11.16 18.70
CA VAL A 98 -17.83 -11.82 19.00
C VAL A 98 -18.96 -10.80 18.99
N ARG A 99 -20.13 -11.19 18.48
CA ARG A 99 -21.30 -10.31 18.48
C ARG A 99 -21.93 -10.30 19.86
N LYS A 100 -22.46 -9.14 20.29
CA LYS A 100 -23.28 -9.03 21.49
C LYS A 100 -24.43 -10.04 21.46
N ASN A 101 -24.48 -10.91 22.47
CA ASN A 101 -25.42 -12.03 22.61
C ASN A 101 -25.17 -13.24 21.69
N SER A 102 -23.93 -13.44 21.23
CA SER A 102 -23.51 -14.64 20.50
C SER A 102 -22.19 -15.16 21.06
N GLU A 103 -22.07 -16.48 21.15
CA GLU A 103 -20.80 -17.15 21.46
C GLU A 103 -19.95 -17.38 20.19
N SER A 104 -20.51 -17.09 19.01
CA SER A 104 -19.83 -17.34 17.73
C SER A 104 -18.75 -16.30 17.47
N LYS A 105 -17.51 -16.78 17.33
CA LYS A 105 -16.37 -15.97 16.89
C LYS A 105 -16.46 -15.69 15.40
N THR A 106 -16.23 -14.43 15.04
CA THR A 106 -15.98 -14.01 13.66
C THR A 106 -14.48 -13.74 13.53
N VAL A 107 -13.84 -14.43 12.59
CA VAL A 107 -12.45 -14.20 12.20
C VAL A 107 -12.46 -13.53 10.83
N GLY A 108 -11.69 -12.46 10.68
CA GLY A 108 -11.47 -11.79 9.40
C GLY A 108 -9.99 -11.61 9.14
N GLU A 109 -9.54 -11.96 7.93
CA GLU A 109 -8.21 -11.59 7.45
C GLU A 109 -8.23 -10.16 6.90
N LEU A 110 -7.15 -9.43 7.15
CA LEU A 110 -6.95 -8.08 6.65
C LEU A 110 -5.93 -8.13 5.50
N GLY A 111 -6.43 -8.26 4.28
CA GLY A 111 -5.65 -7.90 3.09
C GLY A 111 -5.64 -6.38 2.96
N ILE A 112 -4.47 -5.76 3.10
CA ILE A 112 -4.36 -4.30 3.10
C ILE A 112 -3.61 -3.85 1.84
N ASN A 113 -4.22 -2.89 1.13
CA ASN A 113 -3.59 -2.19 0.01
C ASN A 113 -2.23 -1.58 0.43
N PRO A 114 -1.27 -1.48 -0.50
CA PRO A 114 0.00 -0.83 -0.21
C PRO A 114 -0.25 0.61 0.24
N PHE A 115 0.64 1.10 1.08
CA PHE A 115 0.65 2.49 1.55
C PHE A 115 1.91 3.19 1.06
N PHE A 116 1.80 4.51 0.93
CA PHE A 116 2.90 5.37 0.48
C PHE A 116 2.96 6.62 1.34
N TYR A 117 4.18 7.00 1.70
CA TYR A 117 4.46 8.17 2.52
C TYR A 117 5.59 9.02 1.93
N ILE A 118 5.50 10.33 2.15
CA ILE A 118 6.65 11.22 2.21
C ILE A 118 6.86 11.60 3.67
N VAL A 119 8.09 11.44 4.15
CA VAL A 119 8.47 11.81 5.51
C VAL A 119 9.72 12.70 5.47
N SER A 120 9.63 13.85 6.11
CA SER A 120 10.74 14.75 6.36
C SER A 120 10.63 15.32 7.78
N ASP A 121 11.55 16.19 8.19
CA ASP A 121 11.47 16.84 9.50
C ASP A 121 10.15 17.63 9.65
N SER A 122 9.78 18.38 8.60
CA SER A 122 8.64 19.29 8.63
C SER A 122 7.29 18.61 8.35
N GLN A 123 7.26 17.48 7.64
CA GLN A 123 6.00 16.88 7.19
C GLN A 123 5.98 15.35 7.19
N THR A 124 4.78 14.80 7.29
CA THR A 124 4.45 13.39 7.06
C THR A 124 3.19 13.38 6.20
N ILE A 125 3.32 13.01 4.94
CA ILE A 125 2.21 12.94 3.99
C ILE A 125 1.92 11.48 3.71
N ARG A 126 0.70 11.03 4.01
CA ARG A 126 0.18 9.70 3.68
C ARG A 126 -0.68 9.75 2.43
N ILE A 127 -0.54 8.75 1.56
CA ILE A 127 -1.48 8.48 0.46
C ILE A 127 -2.50 7.42 0.90
N GLU A 128 -3.78 7.75 0.76
CA GLU A 128 -4.87 6.88 1.23
C GLU A 128 -5.61 6.19 0.08
N GLU A 129 -5.77 6.91 -1.03
CA GLU A 129 -6.58 6.49 -2.16
C GLU A 129 -5.70 5.81 -3.22
N GLY A 130 -6.20 4.72 -3.77
CA GLY A 130 -5.42 3.84 -4.61
C GLY A 130 -6.27 3.00 -5.55
N ASP A 131 -5.75 2.77 -6.75
CA ASP A 131 -6.37 1.85 -7.70
C ASP A 131 -5.33 0.94 -8.37
N ARG A 132 -5.79 -0.22 -8.84
CA ARG A 132 -4.99 -1.18 -9.61
C ARG A 132 -5.67 -1.40 -10.95
N THR A 133 -4.94 -1.15 -12.02
CA THR A 133 -5.38 -1.45 -13.38
C THR A 133 -4.40 -2.43 -14.01
N SER A 134 -4.91 -3.38 -14.78
CA SER A 134 -4.09 -4.30 -15.56
C SER A 134 -4.21 -3.97 -17.04
N ARG A 135 -3.09 -4.14 -17.75
CA ARG A 135 -3.06 -4.12 -19.21
C ARG A 135 -2.87 -5.54 -19.73
N ASN A 136 -3.32 -5.80 -20.95
CA ASN A 136 -2.91 -7.03 -21.64
C ASN A 136 -1.43 -6.87 -21.96
N ALA A 137 -0.58 -7.73 -21.39
CA ALA A 137 0.85 -7.71 -21.67
C ALA A 137 1.08 -7.85 -23.18
N ILE A 138 1.79 -6.90 -23.79
CA ILE A 138 2.00 -6.85 -25.24
C ILE A 138 2.93 -7.99 -25.72
N TYR A 139 3.59 -8.70 -24.80
CA TYR A 139 4.60 -9.74 -25.10
C TYR A 139 4.31 -11.14 -24.55
N GLY A 140 3.06 -11.46 -24.17
CA GLY A 140 2.73 -12.81 -23.71
C GLY A 140 2.29 -13.75 -24.84
N ASP A 141 3.07 -14.80 -25.13
CA ASP A 141 2.42 -16.10 -25.40
C ASP A 141 1.67 -16.47 -24.11
N ASP A 142 0.47 -17.04 -24.23
CA ASP A 142 -0.56 -17.22 -23.18
C ASP A 142 -0.09 -17.77 -21.80
N ASP A 143 1.14 -18.26 -21.67
CA ASP A 143 1.69 -18.83 -20.45
C ASP A 143 2.55 -17.86 -19.58
N ASP A 144 3.07 -16.75 -20.12
CA ASP A 144 4.03 -15.87 -19.41
C ASP A 144 3.46 -14.53 -18.90
N ALA A 145 2.19 -14.22 -19.19
CA ALA A 145 1.54 -12.99 -18.72
C ALA A 145 1.48 -12.86 -17.18
N SER A 146 1.60 -14.00 -16.47
CA SER A 146 1.68 -14.06 -15.01
C SER A 146 2.98 -13.49 -14.42
N THR A 147 4.01 -13.28 -15.24
CA THR A 147 5.34 -12.77 -14.82
C THR A 147 5.58 -11.31 -15.22
N ALA A 148 4.59 -10.66 -15.83
CA ALA A 148 4.75 -9.33 -16.38
C ALA A 148 4.85 -8.23 -15.29
N THR A 149 5.91 -7.44 -15.37
CA THR A 149 6.25 -6.30 -14.52
C THR A 149 5.37 -5.09 -14.84
N GLY A 150 5.00 -4.32 -13.81
CA GLY A 150 4.20 -3.10 -13.93
C GLY A 150 5.00 -1.82 -13.61
N PHE A 151 4.29 -0.72 -13.45
CA PHE A 151 4.81 0.48 -12.81
C PHE A 151 3.78 1.10 -11.86
N ARG A 152 4.25 1.77 -10.82
CA ARG A 152 3.41 2.50 -9.87
C ARG A 152 3.56 4.00 -10.12
N ILE A 153 2.44 4.71 -10.13
CA ILE A 153 2.42 6.18 -10.14
C ILE A 153 1.82 6.62 -8.80
N VAL A 154 2.50 7.51 -8.09
CA VAL A 154 2.05 8.03 -6.80
C VAL A 154 2.03 9.55 -6.85
N ASN A 155 0.86 10.15 -6.70
CA ASN A 155 0.68 11.60 -6.69
C ASN A 155 0.63 12.13 -5.26
N PHE A 156 1.71 12.73 -4.77
CA PHE A 156 1.74 13.42 -3.47
C PHE A 156 1.23 14.87 -3.54
N HIS A 157 1.02 15.40 -4.75
CA HIS A 157 0.48 16.73 -4.94
C HIS A 157 -0.96 16.87 -4.40
N ASP A 158 -1.30 18.08 -3.96
CA ASP A 158 -2.61 18.40 -3.36
C ASP A 158 -3.73 18.62 -4.40
N THR A 159 -3.37 18.62 -5.68
CA THR A 159 -4.27 18.65 -6.84
C THR A 159 -4.18 17.39 -7.67
N SER A 160 -5.21 17.14 -8.46
CA SER A 160 -5.17 16.11 -9.49
C SER A 160 -4.08 16.41 -10.53
N GLN A 161 -3.47 15.36 -11.04
CA GLN A 161 -2.40 15.42 -12.03
C GLN A 161 -2.71 14.53 -13.23
N THR A 162 -2.23 14.93 -14.39
CA THR A 162 -2.29 14.14 -15.61
C THR A 162 -0.88 13.89 -16.09
N LEU A 163 -0.55 12.62 -16.30
CA LEU A 163 0.78 12.15 -16.61
C LEU A 163 0.73 11.33 -17.90
N ASP A 164 1.52 11.70 -18.89
CA ASP A 164 1.72 10.87 -20.07
C ASP A 164 2.96 10.00 -19.84
N ILE A 165 2.81 8.69 -20.04
CA ILE A 165 3.90 7.73 -19.91
C ILE A 165 4.05 7.00 -21.23
N GLU A 166 5.26 7.06 -21.76
CA GLU A 166 5.73 6.23 -22.84
C GLU A 166 6.84 5.30 -22.30
N LEU A 167 6.73 4.02 -22.60
CA LEU A 167 7.72 3.02 -22.25
C LEU A 167 8.22 2.37 -23.53
N VAL A 168 9.50 2.52 -23.81
CA VAL A 168 10.14 2.00 -25.02
C VAL A 168 11.13 0.90 -24.64
N TYR A 169 11.02 -0.25 -25.28
CA TYR A 169 12.03 -1.30 -25.20
C TYR A 169 13.20 -0.94 -26.13
N ARG A 170 14.42 -0.90 -25.58
CA ARG A 170 15.65 -0.47 -26.25
C ARG A 170 16.61 -1.62 -26.61
N GLY A 171 16.08 -2.84 -26.75
CA GLY A 171 16.87 -4.03 -27.07
C GLY A 171 17.34 -4.13 -28.53
N ASP A 172 17.89 -5.29 -28.88
CA ASP A 172 18.83 -5.49 -30.00
C ASP A 172 18.37 -5.23 -31.45
N SER A 173 17.13 -4.86 -31.77
CA SER A 173 16.85 -4.56 -33.19
C SER A 173 15.71 -3.63 -33.59
N ASP A 174 14.75 -3.28 -32.73
CA ASP A 174 13.73 -2.28 -33.07
C ASP A 174 13.27 -1.58 -31.78
N ASP A 175 13.25 -0.24 -31.81
CA ASP A 175 12.63 0.57 -30.76
C ASP A 175 11.14 0.26 -30.76
N GLU A 176 10.68 -0.46 -29.74
CA GLU A 176 9.30 -0.94 -29.66
C GLU A 176 8.60 -0.30 -28.45
N HIS A 177 7.49 0.40 -28.71
CA HIS A 177 6.70 1.02 -27.65
C HIS A 177 5.92 -0.07 -26.90
N ALA A 178 6.35 -0.36 -25.68
CA ALA A 178 5.63 -1.25 -24.77
C ALA A 178 4.39 -0.56 -24.18
N VAL A 179 4.45 0.76 -23.93
CA VAL A 179 3.31 1.57 -23.46
C VAL A 179 3.39 2.96 -24.05
N GLU A 180 2.24 3.52 -24.38
CA GLU A 180 2.00 4.95 -24.62
C GLU A 180 0.59 5.24 -24.12
N ASP A 181 0.45 5.92 -22.97
CA ASP A 181 -0.87 6.22 -22.38
C ASP A 181 -0.84 7.46 -21.48
N THR A 182 -2.03 8.00 -21.24
CA THR A 182 -2.28 9.13 -20.35
C THR A 182 -3.01 8.67 -19.09
N TYR A 183 -2.42 8.95 -17.93
CA TYR A 183 -2.97 8.60 -16.62
C TYR A 183 -3.43 9.85 -15.87
N SER A 184 -4.67 9.83 -15.38
CA SER A 184 -5.21 10.87 -14.51
C SER A 184 -5.24 10.39 -13.07
N LEU A 185 -4.48 11.05 -12.20
CA LEU A 185 -4.42 10.73 -10.78
C LEU A 185 -5.15 11.81 -9.97
N PRO A 186 -6.13 11.44 -9.12
CA PRO A 186 -6.66 12.35 -8.10
C PRO A 186 -5.55 12.92 -7.22
N ARG A 187 -5.84 14.02 -6.51
CA ARG A 187 -4.95 14.51 -5.46
C ARG A 187 -4.62 13.40 -4.46
N ARG A 188 -3.38 13.32 -3.98
CA ARG A 188 -2.95 12.38 -2.92
C ARG A 188 -3.43 10.95 -3.16
N SER A 189 -3.08 10.40 -4.32
CA SER A 189 -3.52 9.08 -4.76
C SER A 189 -2.39 8.25 -5.38
N TRP A 190 -2.60 6.95 -5.53
CA TRP A 190 -1.71 6.08 -6.29
C TRP A 190 -2.45 5.23 -7.33
N LEU A 191 -1.73 4.86 -8.38
CA LEU A 191 -2.19 3.94 -9.41
C LEU A 191 -1.10 2.89 -9.66
N PHE A 192 -1.46 1.61 -9.60
CA PHE A 192 -0.59 0.53 -10.06
C PHE A 192 -1.07 0.05 -11.43
N VAL A 193 -0.20 0.14 -12.43
CA VAL A 193 -0.44 -0.37 -13.78
C VAL A 193 0.32 -1.68 -13.94
N GLN A 194 -0.41 -2.79 -13.94
CA GLN A 194 0.14 -4.15 -14.01
C GLN A 194 0.33 -4.62 -15.46
N SER A 195 1.19 -5.62 -15.61
CA SER A 195 1.37 -6.39 -16.85
C SER A 195 1.79 -5.53 -18.05
N VAL A 196 2.74 -4.62 -17.80
CA VAL A 196 3.26 -3.66 -18.78
C VAL A 196 4.45 -4.23 -19.54
N VAL A 197 5.36 -4.91 -18.84
CA VAL A 197 6.58 -5.48 -19.42
C VAL A 197 6.66 -6.98 -19.18
N ALA A 198 6.81 -7.77 -20.24
CA ALA A 198 6.99 -9.22 -20.13
C ALA A 198 8.31 -9.72 -20.76
N ARG A 199 9.29 -8.82 -20.94
CA ARG A 199 10.60 -9.16 -21.51
C ARG A 199 11.74 -8.55 -20.70
N LYS A 200 12.86 -9.28 -20.65
CA LYS A 200 14.13 -8.81 -20.07
C LYS A 200 14.87 -7.92 -21.06
N GLY A 201 15.60 -6.94 -20.54
CA GLY A 201 16.46 -6.05 -21.33
C GLY A 201 16.30 -4.58 -20.93
N ASP A 202 16.78 -3.70 -21.79
CA ASP A 202 16.81 -2.26 -21.53
C ASP A 202 15.49 -1.60 -21.91
N TYR A 203 15.04 -0.69 -21.06
CA TYR A 203 13.83 0.09 -21.21
C TYR A 203 14.12 1.57 -20.99
N GLU A 204 13.38 2.41 -21.71
CA GLU A 204 13.33 3.84 -21.48
C GLU A 204 11.92 4.23 -21.09
N SER A 205 11.76 4.81 -19.90
CA SER A 205 10.53 5.47 -19.48
C SER A 205 10.61 6.94 -19.78
N ILE A 206 9.77 7.41 -20.70
CA ILE A 206 9.58 8.83 -21.00
C ILE A 206 8.30 9.26 -20.28
N VAL A 207 8.44 10.20 -19.36
CA VAL A 207 7.36 10.65 -18.48
C VAL A 207 7.16 12.14 -18.69
N THR A 208 5.93 12.54 -19.03
CA THR A 208 5.56 13.95 -19.24
C THR A 208 4.50 14.38 -18.23
N LEU A 209 4.81 15.45 -17.48
CA LEU A 209 3.90 16.11 -16.54
C LEU A 209 3.78 17.58 -16.94
N GLY A 210 2.58 17.99 -17.38
CA GLY A 210 2.36 19.35 -17.87
C GLY A 210 3.22 19.66 -19.11
N ASN A 211 4.21 20.55 -18.97
CA ASN A 211 5.13 20.93 -20.05
C ASN A 211 6.53 20.31 -19.90
N GLU A 212 6.74 19.49 -18.87
CA GLU A 212 8.04 18.90 -18.56
C GLU A 212 8.05 17.44 -18.97
N THR A 213 9.07 17.05 -19.75
CA THR A 213 9.30 15.68 -20.19
C THR A 213 10.66 15.22 -19.69
N ASN A 214 10.67 14.10 -18.98
CA ASN A 214 11.88 13.45 -18.47
C ASN A 214 12.01 12.05 -19.06
N SER A 215 13.23 11.59 -19.26
CA SER A 215 13.52 10.25 -19.77
C SER A 215 14.44 9.51 -18.80
N TYR A 216 14.11 8.24 -18.52
CA TYR A 216 14.79 7.39 -17.57
C TYR A 216 15.13 6.04 -18.20
N MET A 217 16.42 5.72 -18.29
CA MET A 217 16.90 4.42 -18.73
C MET A 217 16.99 3.44 -17.56
N TRP A 218 16.54 2.21 -17.75
CA TRP A 218 16.61 1.14 -16.76
C TRP A 218 16.61 -0.24 -17.42
N GLN A 219 16.96 -1.27 -16.65
CA GLN A 219 17.15 -2.63 -17.16
C GLN A 219 16.36 -3.64 -16.33
N ILE A 220 15.75 -4.62 -16.99
CA ILE A 220 15.12 -5.79 -16.35
C ILE A 220 16.00 -7.01 -16.56
N ASP A 221 16.60 -7.51 -15.47
CA ASP A 221 17.37 -8.75 -15.48
C ASP A 221 16.53 -9.98 -15.07
N THR A 222 15.44 -9.76 -14.35
CA THR A 222 14.52 -10.80 -13.86
C THR A 222 13.08 -10.35 -14.06
N LEU A 223 12.26 -11.21 -14.67
CA LEU A 223 10.82 -10.99 -14.77
C LEU A 223 10.19 -11.50 -13.49
N ASP A 224 9.76 -10.59 -12.65
CA ASP A 224 8.91 -10.89 -11.52
C ASP A 224 7.91 -9.75 -11.36
N PRO A 225 6.61 -10.07 -11.24
CA PRO A 225 5.54 -9.09 -11.22
C PRO A 225 5.60 -8.15 -10.00
N SER A 226 6.45 -8.48 -9.03
CA SER A 226 6.84 -7.64 -7.90
C SER A 226 7.77 -6.50 -8.30
N TYR A 227 8.59 -6.70 -9.33
CA TYR A 227 9.45 -5.64 -9.86
C TYR A 227 8.62 -4.72 -10.74
N GLY A 228 8.81 -3.42 -10.51
CA GLY A 228 8.23 -2.35 -11.32
C GLY A 228 8.93 -1.03 -11.02
N SER A 229 8.89 -0.11 -11.97
CA SER A 229 9.36 1.25 -11.70
C SER A 229 8.33 2.01 -10.89
N ASN A 230 8.79 2.96 -10.08
CA ASN A 230 7.92 3.87 -9.34
C ASN A 230 8.13 5.29 -9.87
N ILE A 231 7.03 5.97 -10.13
CA ILE A 231 6.98 7.36 -10.55
C ILE A 231 6.26 8.13 -9.44
N TYR A 232 6.94 9.08 -8.83
CA TYR A 232 6.39 9.93 -7.79
C TYR A 232 6.19 11.35 -8.35
N ILE A 233 5.00 11.91 -8.13
CA ILE A 233 4.76 13.33 -8.32
C ILE A 233 4.88 14.00 -6.95
N THR A 234 5.89 14.84 -6.77
CA THR A 234 6.24 15.44 -5.48
C THR A 234 5.16 16.43 -5.00
N PRO A 235 5.17 16.86 -3.73
CA PRO A 235 4.29 17.93 -3.26
C PRO A 235 4.47 19.25 -4.02
N ALA A 236 5.63 19.47 -4.64
CA ALA A 236 5.91 20.63 -5.49
C ALA A 236 5.45 20.46 -6.94
N GLY A 237 5.03 19.25 -7.34
CA GLY A 237 4.56 18.95 -8.70
C GLY A 237 5.68 18.54 -9.66
N GLU A 238 6.81 18.09 -9.13
CA GLU A 238 7.95 17.58 -9.91
C GLU A 238 7.88 16.04 -10.03
N ILE A 239 8.64 15.45 -10.95
CA ILE A 239 8.71 13.99 -11.14
C ILE A 239 9.98 13.45 -10.49
N GLU A 240 9.81 12.45 -9.63
CA GLU A 240 10.88 11.58 -9.16
C GLU A 240 10.68 10.16 -9.71
N PHE A 241 11.76 9.52 -10.14
CA PHE A 241 11.72 8.19 -10.76
C PHE A 241 12.63 7.20 -10.03
N VAL A 242 12.06 6.05 -9.70
CA VAL A 242 12.80 4.91 -9.15
C VAL A 242 12.72 3.77 -10.15
N ALA A 243 13.86 3.40 -10.72
CA ALA A 243 13.99 2.22 -11.56
C ALA A 243 13.61 0.96 -10.79
N PRO A 244 13.18 -0.13 -11.44
CA PRO A 244 12.92 -1.38 -10.75
C PRO A 244 14.23 -1.88 -10.13
N THR A 245 14.37 -1.70 -8.83
CA THR A 245 15.41 -2.37 -8.05
C THR A 245 14.84 -3.68 -7.52
N GLY A 246 15.71 -4.67 -7.29
CA GLY A 246 15.39 -5.97 -6.72
C GLY A 246 14.78 -5.94 -5.30
N GLY A 247 13.70 -5.18 -5.07
CA GLY A 247 13.00 -5.02 -3.79
C GLY A 247 12.24 -6.27 -3.34
N PRO A 248 11.83 -6.34 -2.07
CA PRO A 248 11.17 -7.52 -1.50
C PRO A 248 9.86 -7.84 -2.22
N ASP A 249 9.64 -9.12 -2.56
CA ASP A 249 8.47 -9.65 -3.29
C ASP A 249 7.14 -8.97 -2.87
N PHE A 250 6.53 -8.22 -3.78
CA PHE A 250 5.34 -7.37 -3.57
C PHE A 250 4.00 -8.14 -3.70
N LEU A 251 4.05 -9.46 -3.97
CA LEU A 251 2.89 -10.28 -4.35
C LEU A 251 2.76 -11.56 -3.53
N ARG A 252 2.66 -11.43 -2.21
CA ARG A 252 2.14 -12.51 -1.36
C ARG A 252 0.74 -12.21 -0.86
#